data_AF-A0A533UV00-F1
#
_entry.id   AF-A0A533UV00-F1
#
_cell.length_a   1.000
_cell.length_b   1.000
_cell.length_c   1.000
_cell.angle_alpha   90.00
_cell.angle_beta   90.00
_cell.angle_gamma   90.00
#
_symmetry.space_group_name_H-M   'P 1'
#
loop_
_entity.id
_entity.type
_entity.pdbx_description
1 polymer ?
#
loop_
_entity_poly.entity_id
_entity_poly.type
_entity_poly.pdbx_seq_one_letter_code
_entity_poly.pdbx_strand_id
1 'polypeptide(L)'
;MLNKYYPPESVLLIASVIVMGSIAAVLLSVNVSEAYPNKWSDHKGWIFGSISSIQNNKEGKPAWILSGHWVTNIINKTKDSFNETNPAKFDSMINMVMLNGSAMHKHTISNFSLSDISNQDKATSYKGTVTITMKEGPVKDVPIEIKVMDNHAIGLSLDATKTNNHFGDTPIYGIIPSKTDIVNMMSHMGNKTKMDMNMQKPTG
;
A
#
# COMPACT_ATOMS: atom_id res chain seq x y z
N MET A 1 38.31 -44.84 -54.77
CA MET A 1 37.02 -44.18 -55.08
C MET A 1 36.09 -44.40 -53.91
N LEU A 2 35.62 -43.32 -53.29
CA LEU A 2 34.69 -43.31 -52.17
C LEU A 2 33.33 -43.77 -52.68
N ASN A 3 32.71 -44.80 -52.08
CA ASN A 3 31.29 -45.03 -52.26
C ASN A 3 30.62 -45.13 -50.89
N LYS A 4 29.76 -44.16 -50.60
CA LYS A 4 28.87 -44.12 -49.45
C LYS A 4 27.71 -45.07 -49.72
N TYR A 5 27.36 -45.91 -48.75
CA TYR A 5 26.03 -46.50 -48.68
C TYR A 5 25.57 -46.51 -47.22
N TYR A 6 24.53 -45.73 -46.94
CA TYR A 6 23.79 -45.71 -45.68
C TYR A 6 22.78 -46.87 -45.68
N PRO A 7 22.64 -47.65 -44.59
CA PRO A 7 21.47 -48.50 -44.40
C PRO A 7 20.26 -47.68 -43.89
N PRO A 8 19.02 -48.08 -44.23
CA PRO A 8 17.81 -47.38 -43.81
C PRO A 8 17.25 -47.89 -42.47
N GLU A 9 16.54 -46.97 -41.81
CA GLU A 9 15.45 -47.22 -40.85
C GLU A 9 15.76 -48.02 -39.58
N SER A 10 16.36 -47.33 -38.60
CA SER A 10 16.18 -47.67 -37.19
C SER A 10 14.90 -47.03 -36.65
N VAL A 11 13.92 -47.90 -36.42
CA VAL A 11 12.70 -47.70 -35.61
C VAL A 11 13.03 -46.94 -34.32
N LEU A 12 12.51 -45.73 -34.16
CA LEU A 12 12.51 -45.03 -32.88
C LEU A 12 11.44 -45.63 -31.98
N LEU A 13 11.88 -46.48 -31.05
CA LEU A 13 11.12 -46.87 -29.87
C LEU A 13 10.89 -45.61 -29.01
N ILE A 14 9.70 -45.02 -29.08
CA ILE A 14 9.30 -43.97 -28.14
C ILE A 14 8.91 -44.67 -26.84
N ALA A 15 9.90 -44.86 -25.96
CA ALA A 15 9.63 -45.21 -24.57
C ALA A 15 8.88 -44.05 -23.93
N SER A 16 7.57 -44.22 -23.76
CA SER A 16 6.69 -43.28 -23.09
C SER A 16 6.98 -43.33 -21.60
N VAL A 17 7.78 -42.40 -21.09
CA VAL A 17 7.93 -42.22 -19.64
C VAL A 17 6.71 -41.44 -19.15
N ILE A 18 5.74 -42.18 -18.63
CA ILE A 18 4.67 -41.59 -17.81
C ILE A 18 5.32 -41.17 -16.50
N VAL A 19 5.66 -39.89 -16.37
CA VAL A 19 6.01 -39.28 -15.08
C VAL A 19 4.71 -39.08 -14.30
N MET A 20 4.25 -40.15 -13.64
CA MET A 20 3.38 -40.03 -12.49
C MET A 20 4.26 -39.85 -11.25
N GLY A 21 4.18 -38.68 -10.61
CA GLY A 21 4.88 -38.48 -9.34
C GLY A 21 4.88 -37.06 -8.83
N SER A 22 3.77 -36.69 -8.16
CA SER A 22 3.64 -35.62 -7.16
C SER A 22 4.06 -34.20 -7.56
N ILE A 23 3.07 -33.36 -7.87
CA ILE A 23 3.15 -31.93 -7.56
C ILE A 23 3.24 -31.83 -6.03
N ALA A 24 4.46 -31.69 -5.50
CA ALA A 24 4.63 -31.18 -4.16
C ALA A 24 4.11 -29.74 -4.18
N ALA A 25 2.93 -29.51 -3.61
CA ALA A 25 2.45 -28.17 -3.32
C ALA A 25 3.41 -27.55 -2.31
N VAL A 26 4.40 -26.80 -2.80
CA VAL A 26 5.22 -25.94 -1.96
C VAL A 26 4.27 -24.86 -1.46
N LEU A 27 3.76 -25.05 -0.24
CA LEU A 27 3.10 -24.00 0.51
C LEU A 27 4.16 -22.93 0.76
N LEU A 28 4.20 -21.91 -0.09
CA LEU A 28 4.88 -20.67 0.22
C LEU A 28 4.16 -20.07 1.42
N SER A 29 4.70 -20.28 2.61
CA SER A 29 4.34 -19.52 3.79
C SER A 29 4.76 -18.08 3.55
N VAL A 30 3.88 -17.27 2.96
CA VAL A 30 3.99 -15.81 3.03
C VAL A 30 3.80 -15.45 4.50
N ASN A 31 4.91 -15.22 5.19
CA ASN A 31 4.90 -14.49 6.45
C ASN A 31 4.47 -13.07 6.12
N VAL A 32 3.16 -12.84 6.04
CA VAL A 32 2.61 -11.50 6.01
C VAL A 32 2.86 -10.97 7.42
N SER A 33 3.93 -10.19 7.60
CA SER A 33 4.05 -9.37 8.80
C SER A 33 2.97 -8.31 8.69
N GLU A 34 1.77 -8.64 9.15
CA GLU A 34 0.73 -7.67 9.37
C GLU A 34 1.20 -6.82 10.54
N ALA A 35 1.77 -5.65 10.24
CA ALA A 35 1.90 -4.61 11.23
C ALA A 35 0.47 -4.21 11.59
N TYR A 36 -0.06 -4.79 12.66
CA TYR A 36 -1.27 -4.27 13.27
C TYR A 36 -1.01 -2.81 13.63
N PRO A 37 -1.80 -1.83 13.15
CA PRO A 37 -1.66 -0.48 13.64
C PRO A 37 -1.86 -0.52 15.17
N ASN A 38 -0.86 -0.02 15.88
CA ASN A 38 -0.85 0.06 17.34
C ASN A 38 -2.16 0.69 17.82
N LYS A 39 -2.74 0.15 18.89
CA LYS A 39 -3.99 0.58 19.54
C LYS A 39 -4.28 2.08 19.36
N TRP A 40 -5.33 2.36 18.59
CA TRP A 40 -5.85 3.69 18.32
C TRP A 40 -6.19 4.41 19.62
N SER A 41 -5.38 5.39 19.95
CA SER A 41 -5.66 6.39 20.98
C SER A 41 -6.19 7.62 20.24
N ASP A 42 -7.30 8.19 20.70
CA ASP A 42 -7.82 9.48 20.20
C ASP A 42 -6.77 10.57 20.44
N HIS A 43 -5.89 10.76 19.47
CA HIS A 43 -4.88 11.81 19.51
C HIS A 43 -5.45 13.03 18.82
N LYS A 44 -5.93 13.99 19.63
CA LYS A 44 -6.39 15.30 19.20
C LYS A 44 -5.46 15.87 18.10
N GLY A 45 -6.01 16.05 16.89
CA GLY A 45 -5.30 16.62 15.74
C GLY A 45 -4.77 15.62 14.70
N TRP A 46 -4.95 14.31 14.91
CA TRP A 46 -4.72 13.31 13.88
C TRP A 46 -5.95 13.10 13.01
N ILE A 47 -5.72 12.88 11.72
CA ILE A 47 -6.73 12.56 10.72
C ILE A 47 -6.34 11.25 10.07
N PHE A 48 -7.35 10.41 9.81
CA PHE A 48 -7.22 9.14 9.12
C PHE A 48 -8.09 9.18 7.86
N GLY A 49 -7.68 8.48 6.81
CA GLY A 49 -8.49 8.33 5.61
C GLY A 49 -8.14 7.08 4.81
N SER A 50 -8.83 6.87 3.70
CA SER A 50 -8.60 5.72 2.82
C SER A 50 -7.87 6.09 1.55
N ILE A 51 -7.15 5.12 1.00
CA ILE A 51 -6.53 5.14 -0.32
C ILE A 51 -7.45 4.39 -1.28
N SER A 52 -7.65 4.97 -2.46
CA SER A 52 -8.33 4.33 -3.58
C SER A 52 -7.77 4.96 -4.86
N SER A 53 -6.87 4.24 -5.53
CA SER A 53 -6.17 4.75 -6.71
C SER A 53 -6.02 3.68 -7.77
N ILE A 54 -5.86 4.13 -9.02
CA ILE A 54 -5.44 3.31 -10.14
C ILE A 54 -4.07 3.81 -10.57
N GLN A 55 -3.07 2.93 -10.56
CA GLN A 55 -1.74 3.25 -11.05
C GLN A 55 -1.51 2.67 -12.44
N ASN A 56 -0.88 3.49 -13.27
CA ASN A 56 -0.51 3.12 -14.62
C ASN A 56 0.80 2.33 -14.67
N ASN A 57 0.95 1.52 -15.71
CA ASN A 57 2.22 0.92 -16.09
C ASN A 57 3.13 1.93 -16.81
N LYS A 58 4.30 1.47 -17.25
CA LYS A 58 5.30 2.29 -17.96
C LYS A 58 4.81 2.84 -19.30
N GLU A 59 3.78 2.24 -19.91
CA GLU A 59 3.16 2.74 -21.14
C GLU A 59 2.00 3.72 -20.86
N GLY A 60 1.78 4.11 -19.60
CA GLY A 60 0.70 5.00 -19.20
C GLY A 60 -0.68 4.34 -19.17
N LYS A 61 -0.77 3.01 -19.24
CA LYS A 61 -2.04 2.27 -19.20
C LYS A 61 -2.37 1.82 -17.77
N PRO A 62 -3.63 1.87 -17.33
CA PRO A 62 -4.05 1.31 -16.05
C PRO A 62 -3.59 -0.13 -15.87
N ALA A 63 -2.94 -0.44 -14.74
CA ALA A 63 -2.40 -1.77 -14.49
C ALA A 63 -2.60 -2.25 -13.05
N TRP A 64 -2.73 -1.34 -12.09
CA TRP A 64 -2.82 -1.67 -10.67
C TRP A 64 -3.93 -0.93 -9.96
N ILE A 65 -4.59 -1.64 -9.04
CA ILE A 65 -5.51 -1.10 -8.04
C ILE A 65 -4.73 -0.92 -6.74
N LEU A 66 -4.76 0.28 -6.19
CA LEU A 66 -4.22 0.59 -4.87
C LEU A 66 -5.36 0.88 -3.90
N SER A 67 -5.35 0.22 -2.76
CA SER A 67 -6.33 0.40 -1.69
C SER A 67 -5.66 0.30 -0.33
N GLY A 68 -6.15 1.05 0.65
CA GLY A 68 -5.61 1.00 2.00
C GLY A 68 -5.97 2.25 2.78
N HIS A 69 -5.08 2.65 3.68
CA HIS A 69 -5.35 3.73 4.62
C HIS A 69 -4.11 4.55 4.93
N TRP A 70 -4.33 5.80 5.30
CA TRP A 70 -3.30 6.71 5.78
C TRP A 70 -3.73 7.36 7.09
N VAL A 71 -2.76 7.82 7.86
CA VAL A 71 -2.96 8.59 9.09
C VAL A 71 -1.90 9.69 9.19
N THR A 72 -2.31 10.89 9.61
CA THR A 72 -1.39 12.03 9.69
C THR A 72 -1.84 13.09 10.67
N ASN A 73 -0.89 13.89 11.16
CA ASN A 73 -1.15 15.12 11.93
C ASN A 73 -0.88 16.40 11.12
N ILE A 74 -0.66 16.32 9.80
CA ILE A 74 -0.16 17.46 9.01
C ILE A 74 -1.23 18.36 8.39
N ILE A 75 -2.45 17.86 8.23
CA ILE A 75 -3.52 18.58 7.53
C ILE A 75 -3.88 19.88 8.27
N ASN A 76 -4.01 20.98 7.52
CA ASN A 76 -4.25 22.33 8.04
C ASN A 76 -3.17 22.82 9.03
N LYS A 77 -1.93 22.32 8.90
CA LYS A 77 -0.76 22.77 9.67
C LYS A 77 0.22 23.58 8.82
N THR A 78 0.96 24.45 9.50
CA THR A 78 2.11 25.20 8.97
C THR A 78 3.42 24.64 9.55
N LYS A 79 4.58 25.11 9.09
CA LYS A 79 5.88 24.62 9.60
C LYS A 79 6.02 24.84 11.10
N ASP A 80 5.54 25.97 11.60
CA ASP A 80 5.56 26.34 13.02
C ASP A 80 4.65 25.47 13.91
N SER A 81 3.80 24.63 13.30
CA SER A 81 2.99 23.65 14.04
C SER A 81 3.80 22.46 14.57
N PHE A 82 5.03 22.29 14.10
CA PHE A 82 5.87 21.14 14.39
C PHE A 82 7.17 21.53 15.09
N ASN A 83 7.64 20.65 15.96
CA ASN A 83 8.92 20.74 16.65
C ASN A 83 9.42 19.33 17.00
N GLU A 84 10.56 19.24 17.69
CA GLU A 84 11.16 17.94 18.06
C GLU A 84 10.25 17.05 18.90
N THR A 85 9.41 17.63 19.75
CA THR A 85 8.47 16.88 20.63
C THR A 85 7.12 16.59 19.96
N ASN A 86 6.78 17.33 18.90
CA ASN A 86 5.59 17.13 18.09
C ASN A 86 5.95 17.21 16.59
N PRO A 87 6.63 16.19 16.05
CA PRO A 87 7.04 16.20 14.66
C PRO A 87 5.85 16.00 13.73
N ALA A 88 6.00 16.44 12.49
CA ALA A 88 5.08 16.08 11.40
C ALA A 88 5.15 14.57 11.17
N LYS A 89 4.00 13.91 11.05
CA LYS A 89 3.89 12.46 10.88
C LYS A 89 2.89 12.13 9.78
N PHE A 90 3.26 11.17 8.95
CA PHE A 90 2.41 10.56 7.96
C PHE A 90 2.80 9.09 7.85
N ASP A 91 1.82 8.20 8.05
CA ASP A 91 1.98 6.77 7.91
C ASP A 91 0.86 6.24 7.01
N SER A 92 1.15 5.20 6.22
CA SER A 92 0.17 4.61 5.31
C SER A 92 0.42 3.13 5.08
N MET A 93 -0.64 2.38 4.82
CA MET A 93 -0.61 0.99 4.35
C MET A 93 -1.35 0.90 3.03
N ILE A 94 -0.73 0.22 2.05
CA ILE A 94 -1.20 0.14 0.67
C ILE A 94 -1.18 -1.33 0.26
N ASN A 95 -2.35 -1.86 -0.09
CA ASN A 95 -2.49 -3.07 -0.89
C ASN A 95 -2.46 -2.65 -2.37
N MET A 96 -1.68 -3.37 -3.16
CA MET A 96 -1.48 -3.12 -4.59
C MET A 96 -1.75 -4.42 -5.34
N VAL A 97 -2.75 -4.42 -6.23
CA VAL A 97 -3.21 -5.62 -6.94
C VAL A 97 -3.29 -5.34 -8.43
N MET A 98 -2.78 -6.23 -9.28
CA MET A 98 -2.93 -6.06 -10.73
C MET A 98 -4.43 -6.09 -11.12
N LEU A 99 -4.82 -5.38 -12.19
CA LEU A 99 -6.23 -5.35 -12.63
C LEU A 99 -6.83 -6.73 -12.94
N ASN A 100 -5.98 -7.69 -13.33
CA ASN A 100 -6.36 -9.08 -13.58
C ASN A 100 -6.28 -9.99 -12.34
N GLY A 101 -5.90 -9.45 -11.17
CA GLY A 101 -5.74 -10.17 -9.91
C GLY A 101 -4.50 -11.06 -9.81
N SER A 102 -3.61 -11.10 -10.81
CA SER A 102 -2.53 -12.09 -10.86
C SER A 102 -1.36 -11.82 -9.92
N ALA A 103 -1.27 -10.63 -9.32
CA ALA A 103 -0.32 -10.33 -8.26
C ALA A 103 -0.92 -9.39 -7.23
N MET A 104 -0.48 -9.55 -5.98
CA MET A 104 -0.83 -8.71 -4.85
C MET A 104 0.43 -8.43 -4.02
N HIS A 105 0.63 -7.15 -3.69
CA HIS A 105 1.68 -6.68 -2.80
C HIS A 105 1.08 -5.85 -1.67
N LYS A 106 1.77 -5.85 -0.52
CA LYS A 106 1.49 -4.95 0.60
C LYS A 106 2.70 -4.04 0.82
N HIS A 107 2.46 -2.75 1.01
CA HIS A 107 3.48 -1.74 1.27
C HIS A 107 3.08 -0.85 2.44
N THR A 108 4.07 -0.43 3.22
CA THR A 108 3.92 0.57 4.27
C THR A 108 4.78 1.77 3.92
N ILE A 109 4.23 2.97 4.12
CA ILE A 109 4.94 4.25 4.10
C ILE A 109 5.05 4.70 5.56
N SER A 110 6.25 5.06 6.01
CA SER A 110 6.51 5.50 7.38
C SER A 110 7.69 6.47 7.46
N ASN A 111 8.04 6.91 8.67
CA ASN A 111 9.18 7.78 8.95
C ASN A 111 9.16 9.07 8.13
N PHE A 112 7.99 9.69 8.00
CA PHE A 112 7.86 10.96 7.30
C PHE A 112 8.71 12.05 7.97
N SER A 113 9.54 12.72 7.15
CA SER A 113 10.33 13.88 7.57
C SER A 113 9.97 15.07 6.69
N LEU A 114 9.31 16.06 7.28
CA LEU A 114 8.84 17.26 6.59
C LEU A 114 10.02 18.19 6.26
N SER A 115 10.11 18.62 5.01
CA SER A 115 11.10 19.61 4.55
C SER A 115 10.45 20.93 4.12
N ASP A 116 9.27 20.86 3.50
CA ASP A 116 8.61 22.05 2.97
C ASP A 116 7.08 22.00 3.03
N ILE A 117 6.47 23.18 3.12
CA ILE A 117 5.02 23.37 3.00
C ILE A 117 4.77 24.54 2.06
N SER A 118 3.94 24.32 1.04
CA SER A 118 3.51 25.37 0.13
C SER A 118 2.00 25.34 -0.05
N ASN A 119 1.39 26.52 -0.15
CA ASN A 119 -0.04 26.67 -0.43
C ASN A 119 -0.22 27.24 -1.83
N GLN A 120 -1.14 26.65 -2.59
CA GLN A 120 -1.54 27.14 -3.91
C GLN A 120 -3.06 26.95 -4.06
N ASP A 121 -3.79 28.03 -4.28
CA ASP A 121 -5.25 28.05 -4.40
C ASP A 121 -5.94 27.32 -3.22
N LYS A 122 -6.65 26.23 -3.51
CA LYS A 122 -7.34 25.37 -2.54
C LYS A 122 -6.52 24.13 -2.17
N ALA A 123 -5.22 24.12 -2.45
CA ALA A 123 -4.35 22.99 -2.18
C ALA A 123 -3.15 23.36 -1.31
N THR A 124 -2.79 22.44 -0.41
CA THR A 124 -1.57 22.52 0.40
C THR A 124 -0.69 21.31 0.09
N SER A 125 0.56 21.57 -0.30
CA SER A 125 1.58 20.55 -0.50
C SER A 125 2.49 20.46 0.71
N TYR A 126 2.65 19.26 1.25
CA TYR A 126 3.63 18.91 2.27
C TYR A 126 4.70 18.05 1.62
N LYS A 127 5.93 18.55 1.54
CA LYS A 127 7.07 17.85 0.93
C LYS A 127 8.00 17.32 1.99
N GLY A 128 8.61 16.19 1.71
CA GLY A 128 9.48 15.53 2.66
C GLY A 128 10.09 14.26 2.11
N THR A 129 10.57 13.42 3.02
CA THR A 129 11.02 12.07 2.71
C THR A 129 10.29 11.03 3.56
N VAL A 130 10.22 9.80 3.05
CA VAL A 130 9.61 8.63 3.73
C VAL A 130 10.48 7.39 3.57
N THR A 131 10.19 6.38 4.39
CA THR A 131 10.61 5.00 4.17
C THR A 131 9.46 4.19 3.59
N ILE A 132 9.73 3.36 2.59
CA ILE A 132 8.73 2.48 1.96
C ILE A 132 9.21 1.03 1.99
N THR A 133 8.36 0.11 2.45
CA THR A 133 8.68 -1.32 2.40
C THR A 133 8.59 -1.82 0.95
N MET A 134 9.65 -2.43 0.43
CA MET A 134 9.68 -3.08 -0.89
C MET A 134 10.02 -4.57 -0.74
N LYS A 135 9.87 -5.34 -1.82
CA LYS A 135 10.15 -6.78 -1.84
C LYS A 135 11.61 -7.08 -1.45
N GLU A 136 12.54 -6.27 -1.93
CA GLU A 136 13.98 -6.39 -1.68
C GLU A 136 14.41 -5.76 -0.34
N GLY A 137 13.46 -5.18 0.41
CA GLY A 137 13.69 -4.52 1.69
C GLY A 137 13.19 -3.07 1.71
N PRO A 138 13.20 -2.40 2.87
CA PRO A 138 12.78 -1.01 2.97
C PRO A 138 13.71 -0.04 2.22
N VAL A 139 13.13 0.83 1.40
CA VAL A 139 13.82 1.94 0.74
C VAL A 139 13.62 3.20 1.58
N LYS A 140 14.71 3.80 2.05
CA LYS A 140 14.69 5.01 2.88
C LYS A 140 14.84 6.27 2.02
N ASP A 141 14.51 7.40 2.62
CA ASP A 141 14.71 8.74 2.06
C ASP A 141 14.09 8.92 0.66
N VAL A 142 12.92 8.30 0.44
CA VAL A 142 12.15 8.46 -0.80
C VAL A 142 11.46 9.82 -0.74
N PRO A 143 11.75 10.76 -1.67
CA PRO A 143 11.03 12.03 -1.72
C PRO A 143 9.54 11.81 -1.97
N ILE A 144 8.72 12.56 -1.25
CA ILE A 144 7.26 12.55 -1.37
C ILE A 144 6.71 13.98 -1.39
N GLU A 145 5.70 14.22 -2.23
CA GLU A 145 4.75 15.32 -2.06
C GLU A 145 3.40 14.75 -1.63
N ILE A 146 2.92 15.17 -0.45
CA ILE A 146 1.58 14.92 0.04
C ILE A 146 0.75 16.16 -0.25
N LYS A 147 -0.16 16.08 -1.22
CA LYS A 147 -1.01 17.20 -1.63
C LYS A 147 -2.41 17.03 -1.09
N VAL A 148 -2.82 17.95 -0.23
CA VAL A 148 -4.18 18.06 0.30
C VAL A 148 -4.96 19.01 -0.60
N MET A 149 -6.07 18.56 -1.18
CA MET A 149 -6.89 19.32 -2.13
C MET A 149 -8.28 19.57 -1.54
N ASP A 150 -8.58 20.85 -1.34
CA ASP A 150 -9.83 21.38 -0.77
C ASP A 150 -10.24 20.70 0.54
N ASN A 151 -9.30 20.14 1.29
CA ASN A 151 -9.54 19.30 2.47
C ASN A 151 -10.46 18.08 2.25
N HIS A 152 -10.69 17.66 1.00
CA HIS A 152 -11.54 16.52 0.65
C HIS A 152 -10.73 15.34 0.08
N ALA A 153 -9.62 15.64 -0.61
CA ALA A 153 -8.79 14.63 -1.25
C ALA A 153 -7.32 14.79 -0.87
N ILE A 154 -6.60 13.67 -0.90
CA ILE A 154 -5.16 13.61 -0.71
C ILE A 154 -4.51 12.90 -1.90
N GLY A 155 -3.39 13.43 -2.37
CA GLY A 155 -2.56 12.81 -3.39
C GLY A 155 -1.14 12.60 -2.87
N LEU A 156 -0.60 11.40 -3.07
CA LEU A 156 0.77 11.04 -2.69
C LEU A 156 1.60 10.87 -3.96
N SER A 157 2.50 11.81 -4.22
CA SER A 157 3.44 11.73 -5.34
C SER A 157 4.79 11.27 -4.81
N LEU A 158 5.17 10.03 -5.14
CA LEU A 158 6.45 9.45 -4.75
C LEU A 158 7.47 9.62 -5.88
N ASP A 159 8.74 9.81 -5.54
CA ASP A 159 9.81 9.75 -6.53
C ASP A 159 9.90 8.34 -7.15
N ALA A 160 9.46 8.24 -8.41
CA ALA A 160 9.45 6.99 -9.15
C ALA A 160 10.86 6.41 -9.32
N THR A 161 11.91 7.24 -9.44
CA THR A 161 13.28 6.75 -9.66
C THR A 161 13.80 6.00 -8.43
N LYS A 162 13.47 6.50 -7.22
CA LYS A 162 13.86 5.87 -5.94
C LYS A 162 13.16 4.55 -5.67
N THR A 163 12.00 4.33 -6.29
CA THR A 163 11.21 3.10 -6.15
C THR A 163 11.25 2.22 -7.40
N ASN A 164 12.18 2.46 -8.32
CA ASN A 164 12.28 1.74 -9.60
C ASN A 164 10.96 1.71 -10.40
N ASN A 165 10.19 2.79 -10.30
CA ASN A 165 8.89 2.98 -10.92
C ASN A 165 7.83 1.98 -10.45
N HIS A 166 8.00 1.40 -9.26
CA HIS A 166 7.11 0.36 -8.71
C HIS A 166 5.67 0.86 -8.50
N PHE A 167 5.51 2.13 -8.09
CA PHE A 167 4.20 2.76 -7.91
C PHE A 167 3.71 3.55 -9.14
N GLY A 168 4.49 3.57 -10.23
CA GLY A 168 4.25 4.45 -11.38
C GLY A 168 4.66 5.92 -11.13
N ASP A 169 4.30 6.79 -12.06
CA ASP A 169 4.63 8.23 -12.10
C ASP A 169 3.41 9.14 -11.82
N THR A 170 2.28 8.53 -11.47
CA THR A 170 1.03 9.23 -11.15
C THR A 170 0.80 9.29 -9.64
N PRO A 171 0.15 10.34 -9.11
CA PRO A 171 -0.14 10.40 -7.68
C PRO A 171 -1.07 9.26 -7.22
N ILE A 172 -0.80 8.73 -6.03
CA ILE A 172 -1.70 7.78 -5.36
C ILE A 172 -2.76 8.58 -4.62
N TYR A 173 -4.04 8.39 -4.97
CA TYR A 173 -5.14 9.17 -4.40
C TYR A 173 -5.83 8.49 -3.21
N GLY A 174 -6.39 9.34 -2.34
CA GLY A 174 -7.24 8.97 -1.24
C GLY A 174 -8.25 10.06 -0.88
N ILE A 175 -9.16 9.74 0.03
CA ILE A 175 -10.19 10.67 0.53
C ILE A 175 -9.91 11.08 1.96
N ILE A 176 -10.18 12.34 2.26
CA ILE A 176 -10.18 12.90 3.61
C ILE A 176 -11.63 12.82 4.11
N PRO A 177 -11.95 11.99 5.11
CA PRO A 177 -13.32 11.87 5.59
C PRO A 177 -13.77 13.17 6.27
N SER A 178 -15.05 13.48 6.15
CA SER A 178 -15.61 14.63 6.85
C SER A 178 -15.60 14.40 8.36
N LYS A 179 -15.60 15.48 9.14
CA LYS A 179 -15.70 15.39 10.60
C LYS A 179 -16.95 14.61 11.04
N THR A 180 -18.06 14.78 10.33
CA THR A 180 -19.32 14.07 10.58
C THR A 180 -19.15 12.57 10.33
N ASP A 181 -18.48 12.18 9.25
CA ASP A 181 -18.23 10.76 8.94
C ASP A 181 -17.34 10.12 10.01
N ILE A 182 -16.30 10.82 10.46
CA ILE A 182 -15.43 10.36 11.56
C ILE A 182 -16.26 10.14 12.84
N VAL A 183 -17.10 11.08 13.23
CA VAL A 183 -17.97 10.98 14.42
C VAL A 183 -18.95 9.80 14.27
N ASN A 184 -19.55 9.65 13.09
CA ASN A 184 -20.46 8.55 12.81
C ASN A 184 -19.74 7.20 12.89
N MET A 185 -18.55 7.06 12.29
CA MET A 185 -17.73 5.85 12.37
C MET A 185 -17.37 5.51 13.82
N MET A 186 -16.91 6.51 14.59
CA MET A 186 -16.58 6.33 16.01
C MET A 186 -17.80 5.93 16.85
N SER A 187 -18.97 6.51 16.60
CA SER A 187 -20.21 6.15 17.32
C SER A 187 -20.64 4.70 17.04
N HIS A 188 -20.50 4.23 15.81
CA HIS A 188 -20.81 2.85 15.42
C HIS A 188 -19.79 1.85 16.00
N MET A 189 -18.52 2.24 16.13
CA MET A 189 -17.49 1.41 16.77
C MET A 189 -17.65 1.37 18.30
N GLY A 190 -17.96 2.50 18.93
CA GLY A 190 -18.18 2.60 20.38
C GLY A 190 -19.45 1.87 20.87
N ASN A 191 -20.47 1.72 20.01
CA ASN A 191 -21.66 0.94 20.34
C ASN A 191 -21.43 -0.58 20.29
N LYS A 192 -20.43 -1.07 19.56
CA LYS A 192 -20.10 -2.51 19.54
C LYS A 192 -19.56 -3.00 20.88
N THR A 193 -18.76 -2.18 21.58
CA THR A 193 -18.26 -2.50 22.92
C THR A 193 -19.38 -2.62 23.96
N LYS A 194 -20.55 -1.99 23.75
CA LYS A 194 -21.72 -2.13 24.61
C LYS A 194 -22.60 -3.34 24.28
N MET A 195 -22.61 -3.82 23.04
CA MET A 195 -23.35 -5.04 22.68
C MET A 195 -22.68 -6.30 23.24
N ASP A 196 -21.34 -6.36 23.26
CA ASP A 196 -20.61 -7.51 23.81
C ASP A 196 -20.73 -7.63 25.34
N MET A 197 -20.92 -6.50 26.05
CA MET A 197 -21.18 -6.52 27.51
C MET A 197 -22.58 -7.04 27.88
N ASN A 198 -23.53 -7.04 26.93
CA ASN A 198 -24.92 -7.48 27.20
C ASN A 198 -25.18 -8.95 26.84
N MET A 199 -24.22 -9.66 26.24
CA MET A 199 -24.35 -11.09 25.93
C MET A 199 -23.70 -12.01 26.99
N GLN A 200 -23.10 -11.47 28.05
CA GLN A 200 -22.60 -12.23 29.21
C GLN A 200 -23.45 -11.98 30.46
N LYS A 201 -24.70 -12.42 30.45
CA LYS A 201 -25.37 -12.85 31.68
C LYS A 201 -25.95 -14.25 31.44
N PRO A 202 -25.33 -15.31 31.95
CA PRO A 202 -26.02 -16.57 32.14
C PRO A 202 -27.07 -16.33 33.24
N THR A 203 -28.33 -16.53 32.91
CA THR A 203 -29.38 -16.76 33.90
C THR A 203 -29.07 -18.07 34.60
N GLY A 204 -28.60 -17.99 35.84
CA GLY A 204 -28.69 -19.08 36.81
C GLY A 204 -30.07 -19.09 37.46
#